data_AF-A0A820B8G4-F1
#
_entry.id   AF-A0A820B8G4-F1
#
_cell.length_a   1.000
_cell.length_b   1.000
_cell.length_c   1.000
_cell.angle_alpha   90.00
_cell.angle_beta   90.00
_cell.angle_gamma   90.00
#
_symmetry.space_group_name_H-M   'P 1'
#
loop_
_entity.id
_entity.type
_entity.pdbx_description
1 polymer ?
#
loop_
_entity_poly.entity_id
_entity_poly.type
_entity_poly.pdbx_seq_one_letter_code
_entity_poly.pdbx_strand_id
1 'polypeptide(L)'
;NNQSIWLKIKSPFGEEQYIPRIIDITAGNLEQNKNKSRRMKCCLSILLTLLTMMILALSILAIIIPILLLRRKSSTPPLSPIIVTNSSNNTTTVVTRTRTTTIACIYPNLISPFGTCVNIMIDSKNCGQVNNVCPRNSTCSAGICNNVPGIQLDNAKIVFSSATNGSADDQMYNITLPWNITLYNTTTNKVIVTSDGVLCLGNCSTSYTESRLPSRIFDGATAFPFWDDLYIYANTSQGIYYQTEGDIPQRTLIFEYYMSHYVELNQFYHFQVTFFENFPGIVQYKYFDATDHGDTCTIGVQASKTGPFMMYSYDQPNSVQINMTIYFDTIRGTFNLSNIN
;
A
#
# COMPACT_ATOMS: atom_id res chain seq x y z
N ASN A 1 -22.16 32.88 3.94
CA ASN A 1 -22.27 34.07 3.06
C ASN A 1 -20.99 34.88 3.15
N ASN A 2 -20.06 34.66 2.22
CA ASN A 2 -18.83 35.45 2.08
C ASN A 2 -19.17 36.86 1.60
N GLN A 3 -19.41 37.79 2.53
CA GLN A 3 -19.36 39.22 2.24
C GLN A 3 -18.07 39.77 2.84
N SER A 4 -17.13 40.15 1.97
CA SER A 4 -15.97 40.96 2.34
C SER A 4 -16.44 42.36 2.72
N ILE A 5 -16.34 42.70 4.01
CA ILE A 5 -16.74 44.00 4.58
C ILE A 5 -15.54 44.95 4.53
N TRP A 6 -15.66 46.03 3.75
CA TRP A 6 -14.66 47.11 3.66
C TRP A 6 -15.08 48.28 4.55
N LEU A 7 -14.14 48.86 5.31
CA LEU A 7 -14.37 50.10 6.06
C LEU A 7 -13.97 51.30 5.19
N LYS A 8 -14.88 52.26 5.01
CA LYS A 8 -14.65 53.51 4.28
C LYS A 8 -14.29 54.61 5.28
N ILE A 9 -13.09 55.18 5.18
CA ILE A 9 -12.66 56.33 6.00
C ILE A 9 -12.31 57.47 5.05
N LYS A 10 -12.86 58.66 5.31
CA LYS A 10 -12.60 59.87 4.51
C LYS A 10 -11.53 60.71 5.21
N SER A 11 -10.39 60.94 4.56
CA SER A 11 -9.35 61.84 5.07
C SER A 11 -9.72 63.31 4.80
N PRO A 12 -9.13 64.30 5.51
CA PRO A 12 -9.43 65.72 5.30
C PRO A 12 -8.94 66.28 3.96
N PHE A 13 -8.18 65.50 3.17
CA PHE A 13 -7.54 65.95 1.94
C PHE A 13 -8.01 65.23 0.66
N GLY A 14 -9.13 64.50 0.71
CA GLY A 14 -9.89 64.14 -0.50
C GLY A 14 -9.44 62.89 -1.28
N GLU A 15 -8.46 62.11 -0.83
CA GLU A 15 -8.14 60.81 -1.44
C GLU A 15 -8.85 59.64 -0.73
N GLU A 16 -9.49 58.76 -1.51
CA GLU A 16 -10.15 57.53 -1.03
C GLU A 16 -9.13 56.37 -0.90
N GLN A 17 -9.01 55.76 0.29
CA GLN A 17 -8.26 54.51 0.49
C GLN A 17 -9.17 53.39 1.01
N TYR A 18 -8.97 52.17 0.49
CA TYR A 18 -9.62 50.94 0.94
C TYR A 18 -8.59 50.08 1.69
N ILE A 19 -8.83 49.77 2.96
CA ILE A 19 -7.97 48.90 3.79
C ILE A 19 -8.76 47.63 4.16
N PRO A 20 -8.21 46.42 4.00
CA PRO A 20 -8.86 45.20 4.44
C PRO A 20 -8.95 45.15 5.97
N ARG A 21 -10.12 44.77 6.49
CA ARG A 21 -10.35 44.57 7.93
C ARG A 21 -9.57 43.33 8.37
N ILE A 22 -8.53 43.49 9.20
CA ILE A 22 -7.83 42.37 9.82
C ILE A 22 -8.77 41.74 10.85
N ILE A 23 -9.48 40.70 10.44
CA ILE A 23 -10.09 39.71 11.33
C ILE A 23 -9.47 38.37 10.91
N ASP A 24 -9.12 37.55 11.91
CA ASP A 24 -8.60 36.18 11.80
C ASP A 24 -7.08 35.92 11.76
N ILE A 25 -6.32 36.54 12.66
CA ILE A 25 -5.03 35.97 13.12
C ILE A 25 -5.18 35.26 14.49
N THR A 26 -6.13 35.69 15.31
CA THR A 26 -6.37 35.13 16.65
C THR A 26 -7.15 33.82 16.63
N ALA A 27 -8.08 33.62 15.69
CA ALA A 27 -8.86 32.37 15.59
C ALA A 27 -8.00 31.18 15.13
N GLY A 28 -7.17 31.36 14.08
CA GLY A 28 -6.25 30.33 13.58
C GLY A 28 -5.19 29.92 14.61
N ASN A 29 -4.67 30.87 15.39
CA ASN A 29 -3.73 30.59 16.48
C ASN A 29 -4.39 29.83 17.65
N LEU A 30 -5.69 30.04 17.92
CA LEU A 30 -6.42 29.31 18.96
C LEU A 30 -6.74 27.87 18.52
N GLU A 31 -7.08 27.63 17.26
CA GLU A 31 -7.26 26.27 16.73
C GLU A 31 -5.95 25.49 16.63
N GLN A 32 -4.87 26.10 16.15
CA GLN A 32 -3.56 25.46 16.12
C GLN A 32 -3.07 25.09 17.53
N ASN A 33 -3.28 25.97 18.52
CA ASN A 33 -2.92 25.68 19.91
C ASN A 33 -3.81 24.61 20.55
N LYS A 34 -5.10 24.53 20.19
CA LYS A 34 -5.99 23.44 20.62
C LYS A 34 -5.56 22.10 20.01
N ASN A 35 -5.20 22.06 18.73
CA ASN A 35 -4.71 20.85 18.07
C ASN A 35 -3.36 20.41 18.63
N LYS A 36 -2.45 21.34 18.92
CA LYS A 36 -1.17 21.05 19.60
C LYS A 36 -1.37 20.53 21.03
N SER A 37 -2.33 21.07 21.77
CA SER A 37 -2.70 20.59 23.11
C SER A 37 -3.33 19.20 23.09
N ARG A 38 -4.19 18.91 22.10
CA ARG A 38 -4.75 17.56 21.87
C ARG A 38 -3.67 16.55 21.50
N ARG A 39 -2.73 16.92 20.61
CA ARG A 39 -1.58 16.07 20.23
C ARG A 39 -0.66 15.77 21.43
N MET A 40 -0.38 16.74 22.30
CA MET A 40 0.39 16.50 23.53
C MET A 40 -0.32 15.56 24.52
N LYS A 41 -1.64 15.72 24.69
CA LYS A 41 -2.42 14.83 25.57
C LYS A 41 -2.50 13.40 25.02
N CYS A 42 -2.61 13.25 23.70
CA CYS A 42 -2.57 11.95 23.04
C CYS A 42 -1.20 11.29 23.21
N CYS A 43 -0.12 12.04 22.95
CA CYS A 43 1.25 11.54 23.10
C CYS A 43 1.57 11.13 24.55
N LEU A 44 1.10 11.88 25.55
CA LEU A 44 1.27 11.51 26.97
C LEU A 44 0.46 10.25 27.35
N SER A 45 -0.75 10.07 26.79
CA SER A 45 -1.56 8.85 26.97
C SER A 45 -0.90 7.62 26.32
N ILE A 46 -0.30 7.80 25.13
CA ILE A 46 0.43 6.75 24.42
C ILE A 46 1.70 6.37 25.19
N LEU A 47 2.45 7.35 25.69
CA LEU A 47 3.66 7.08 26.49
C LEU A 47 3.32 6.31 27.78
N LEU A 48 2.20 6.66 28.43
CA LEU A 48 1.75 5.98 29.64
C LEU A 48 1.29 4.54 29.37
N THR A 49 0.63 4.29 28.23
CA THR A 49 0.20 2.93 27.83
C THR A 49 1.39 2.07 27.39
N LEU A 50 2.38 2.63 26.70
CA LEU A 50 3.62 1.91 26.38
C LEU A 50 4.40 1.54 27.65
N LEU A 51 4.44 2.44 28.64
CA LEU A 51 5.10 2.18 29.92
C LEU A 51 4.39 1.04 30.69
N THR A 52 3.05 1.01 30.71
CA THR A 52 2.31 -0.08 31.38
C THR A 52 2.47 -1.40 30.65
N MET A 53 2.49 -1.41 29.32
CA MET A 53 2.74 -2.63 28.52
C MET A 53 4.15 -3.16 28.73
N MET A 54 5.15 -2.29 28.87
CA MET A 54 6.53 -2.70 29.16
C MET A 54 6.67 -3.32 30.56
N ILE A 55 5.98 -2.75 31.56
CA ILE A 55 5.91 -3.31 32.92
C ILE A 55 5.23 -4.69 32.90
N LEU A 56 4.14 -4.84 32.13
CA LEU A 56 3.45 -6.11 31.95
C LEU A 56 4.36 -7.15 31.27
N ALA A 57 5.07 -6.78 30.21
CA ALA A 57 6.00 -7.68 29.52
C ALA A 57 7.15 -8.14 30.43
N LEU A 58 7.72 -7.23 31.23
CA LEU A 58 8.78 -7.54 32.20
C LEU A 58 8.29 -8.50 33.30
N SER A 59 7.08 -8.31 33.81
CA SER A 59 6.47 -9.21 34.79
C SER A 59 6.16 -10.59 34.20
N ILE A 60 5.70 -10.68 32.96
CA ILE A 60 5.50 -11.96 32.25
C ILE A 60 6.84 -12.68 32.05
N LEU A 61 7.90 -11.96 31.64
CA LEU A 61 9.24 -12.53 31.47
C LEU A 61 9.79 -13.10 32.78
N ALA A 62 9.58 -12.38 33.90
CA ALA A 62 9.98 -12.83 35.23
C ALA A 62 9.29 -14.14 35.67
N ILE A 63 8.10 -14.43 35.14
CA ILE A 63 7.34 -15.66 35.41
C ILE A 63 7.77 -16.79 34.45
N ILE A 64 8.00 -16.49 33.17
CA ILE A 64 8.28 -17.50 32.13
C ILE A 64 9.72 -18.03 32.22
N ILE A 65 10.71 -17.18 32.52
CA ILE A 65 12.13 -17.57 32.56
C ILE A 65 12.39 -18.72 33.56
N PRO A 66 11.86 -18.71 34.80
CA PRO A 66 11.97 -19.83 35.73
C PRO A 66 11.35 -21.14 35.20
N ILE A 67 10.22 -21.04 34.49
CA ILE A 67 9.49 -22.20 33.94
C ILE A 67 10.28 -22.86 32.81
N LEU A 68 10.92 -22.06 31.95
CA LEU A 68 11.75 -22.56 30.85
C LEU A 68 13.06 -23.20 31.35
N LEU A 69 13.63 -22.68 32.44
CA LEU A 69 14.84 -23.25 33.06
C LEU A 69 14.58 -24.62 33.72
N LEU A 70 13.34 -24.92 34.12
CA LEU A 70 12.95 -26.23 34.68
C LEU A 70 12.72 -27.31 33.62
N ARG A 71 12.53 -26.96 32.34
CA ARG A 71 12.16 -27.92 31.28
C ARG A 71 13.33 -28.55 30.53
N ARG A 72 14.58 -28.20 30.87
CA ARG A 72 15.79 -28.67 30.17
C ARG A 72 16.36 -29.96 30.78
N LYS A 73 15.55 -31.03 30.85
CA LYS A 73 16.04 -32.40 31.10
C LYS A 73 15.10 -33.43 30.45
N SER A 74 15.22 -33.60 29.13
CA SER A 74 14.81 -34.83 28.46
C SER A 74 15.52 -34.91 27.11
N SER A 75 16.50 -35.81 27.03
CA SER A 75 17.28 -36.11 25.83
C SER A 75 16.64 -37.27 25.08
N THR A 76 16.12 -37.02 23.88
CA THR A 76 15.72 -38.07 22.93
C THR A 76 16.92 -38.46 22.05
N PRO A 77 17.21 -39.76 21.83
CA PRO A 77 18.32 -40.18 20.98
C PRO A 77 17.94 -40.16 19.47
N PRO A 78 18.93 -40.06 18.55
CA PRO A 78 18.67 -40.03 17.11
C PRO A 78 18.47 -41.43 16.51
N LEU A 79 17.60 -41.52 15.51
CA LEU A 79 17.32 -42.73 14.73
C LEU A 79 18.48 -43.07 13.78
N SER A 80 18.87 -44.34 13.73
CA SER A 80 19.84 -44.90 12.78
C SER A 80 19.18 -45.21 11.43
N PRO A 81 19.92 -45.14 10.29
CA PRO A 81 19.37 -45.48 8.97
C PRO A 81 19.27 -46.99 8.75
N ILE A 82 18.15 -47.42 8.16
CA ILE A 82 17.90 -48.80 7.72
C ILE A 82 18.53 -49.00 6.33
N ILE A 83 19.45 -49.95 6.21
CA ILE A 83 20.02 -50.42 4.94
C ILE A 83 19.12 -51.53 4.40
N VAL A 84 18.57 -51.34 3.20
CA VAL A 84 17.86 -52.40 2.47
C VAL A 84 18.80 -52.94 1.39
N THR A 85 19.17 -54.21 1.50
CA THR A 85 19.89 -54.95 0.46
C THR A 85 18.89 -55.54 -0.54
N ASN A 86 19.04 -55.22 -1.83
CA ASN A 86 18.26 -55.83 -2.90
C ASN A 86 18.91 -57.15 -3.37
N SER A 87 18.10 -58.20 -3.47
CA SER A 87 18.43 -59.42 -4.21
C SER A 87 17.53 -59.56 -5.44
N SER A 88 18.19 -59.81 -6.57
CA SER A 88 17.72 -60.59 -7.73
C SER A 88 16.43 -60.18 -8.45
N ASN A 89 16.56 -59.57 -9.64
CA ASN A 89 16.37 -60.29 -10.92
C ASN A 89 16.48 -59.34 -12.13
N ASN A 90 17.24 -59.79 -13.13
CA ASN A 90 17.44 -59.11 -14.41
C ASN A 90 16.16 -59.12 -15.24
N THR A 91 15.57 -57.94 -15.45
CA THR A 91 14.72 -57.65 -16.60
C THR A 91 14.85 -56.17 -16.95
N THR A 92 15.51 -55.87 -18.05
CA THR A 92 15.70 -54.49 -18.53
C THR A 92 14.49 -54.09 -19.36
N THR A 93 13.48 -53.48 -18.71
CA THR A 93 12.37 -52.84 -19.42
C THR A 93 12.79 -51.42 -19.78
N VAL A 94 13.04 -51.16 -21.07
CA VAL A 94 13.24 -49.80 -21.57
C VAL A 94 11.89 -49.09 -21.57
N VAL A 95 11.58 -48.40 -20.47
CA VAL A 95 10.44 -47.48 -20.40
C VAL A 95 10.90 -46.14 -20.97
N THR A 96 10.46 -45.81 -22.18
CA THR A 96 10.54 -44.44 -22.70
C THR A 96 9.70 -43.54 -21.81
N ARG A 97 10.37 -42.86 -20.88
CA ARG A 97 9.78 -41.86 -19.98
C ARG A 97 9.42 -40.64 -20.82
N THR A 98 8.18 -40.55 -21.29
CA THR A 98 7.59 -39.26 -21.68
C THR A 98 7.73 -38.33 -20.48
N ARG A 99 8.54 -37.28 -20.61
CA ARG A 99 8.57 -36.17 -19.65
C ARG A 99 7.21 -35.51 -19.73
N THR A 100 6.25 -35.98 -18.94
CA THR A 100 5.14 -35.14 -18.50
C THR A 100 5.77 -34.05 -17.66
N THR A 101 5.91 -32.86 -18.25
CA THR A 101 6.13 -31.64 -17.50
C THR A 101 4.93 -31.46 -16.59
N THR A 102 4.99 -32.00 -15.37
CA THR A 102 4.04 -31.68 -14.32
C THR A 102 4.18 -30.20 -14.04
N ILE A 103 3.21 -29.41 -14.51
CA ILE A 103 3.08 -28.01 -14.12
C ILE A 103 2.95 -28.01 -12.60
N ALA A 104 3.93 -27.43 -11.91
CA ALA A 104 3.88 -27.26 -10.46
C ALA A 104 3.65 -25.77 -10.19
N CYS A 105 2.50 -25.45 -9.59
CA CYS A 105 2.20 -24.09 -9.18
C CYS A 105 2.91 -23.78 -7.86
N ILE A 106 3.47 -22.58 -7.74
CA ILE A 106 4.08 -22.10 -6.49
C ILE A 106 2.95 -21.50 -5.64
N TYR A 107 2.89 -21.87 -4.36
CA TYR A 107 1.95 -21.29 -3.40
C TYR A 107 2.00 -19.75 -3.44
N PRO A 108 0.86 -19.04 -3.45
CA PRO A 108 -0.51 -19.51 -3.22
C PRO A 108 -1.29 -19.97 -4.45
N ASN A 109 -0.63 -20.44 -5.51
CA ASN A 109 -1.32 -20.90 -6.71
C ASN A 109 -1.60 -22.40 -6.68
N LEU A 110 -2.79 -22.82 -7.11
CA LEU A 110 -3.17 -24.22 -7.33
C LEU A 110 -3.46 -24.48 -8.82
N ILE A 111 -3.35 -25.74 -9.25
CA ILE A 111 -3.64 -26.15 -10.63
C ILE A 111 -5.16 -26.25 -10.82
N SER A 112 -5.70 -25.49 -11.78
CA SER A 112 -7.09 -25.59 -12.21
C SER A 112 -7.34 -26.88 -13.00
N PRO A 113 -8.61 -27.31 -13.18
CA PRO A 113 -8.95 -28.45 -14.04
C PRO A 113 -8.46 -28.29 -15.49
N PHE A 114 -8.18 -27.05 -15.92
CA PHE A 114 -7.68 -26.72 -17.25
C PHE A 114 -6.14 -26.69 -17.33
N GLY A 115 -5.44 -27.07 -16.26
CA GLY A 115 -3.98 -27.12 -16.22
C GLY A 115 -3.30 -25.75 -16.03
N THR A 116 -4.05 -24.71 -15.68
CA THR A 116 -3.54 -23.36 -15.41
C THR A 116 -3.36 -23.13 -13.91
N CYS A 117 -2.32 -22.38 -13.52
CA CYS A 117 -2.17 -21.95 -12.13
C CYS A 117 -3.14 -20.81 -11.82
N VAL A 118 -3.97 -20.99 -10.79
CA VAL A 118 -4.92 -19.99 -10.28
C VAL A 118 -4.57 -19.63 -8.84
N ASN A 119 -4.66 -18.34 -8.50
CA ASN A 119 -4.24 -17.85 -7.20
C ASN A 119 -5.38 -17.97 -6.17
N ILE A 120 -5.29 -18.94 -5.26
CA ILE A 120 -6.40 -19.21 -4.33
C ILE A 120 -6.56 -18.14 -3.24
N MET A 121 -5.65 -17.17 -3.14
CA MET A 121 -5.72 -16.17 -2.08
C MET A 121 -6.39 -14.87 -2.52
N ILE A 122 -6.46 -14.62 -3.82
CA ILE A 122 -6.98 -13.35 -4.36
C ILE A 122 -7.84 -13.50 -5.62
N ASP A 123 -7.85 -14.66 -6.28
CA ASP A 123 -8.72 -14.91 -7.42
C ASP A 123 -10.16 -15.14 -6.94
N SER A 124 -11.05 -14.21 -7.26
CA SER A 124 -12.48 -14.27 -6.92
C SER A 124 -13.20 -15.47 -7.53
N LYS A 125 -12.64 -16.15 -8.53
CA LYS A 125 -13.19 -17.36 -9.14
C LYS A 125 -12.61 -18.66 -8.53
N ASN A 126 -11.59 -18.55 -7.69
CA ASN A 126 -10.84 -19.68 -7.14
C ASN A 126 -10.50 -19.48 -5.65
N CYS A 127 -11.38 -18.84 -4.88
CA CYS A 127 -11.03 -18.34 -3.56
C CYS A 127 -10.95 -19.42 -2.48
N GLY A 128 -9.80 -19.53 -1.80
CA GLY A 128 -9.51 -20.56 -0.79
C GLY A 128 -9.33 -21.97 -1.36
N GLN A 129 -9.98 -22.24 -2.50
CA GLN A 129 -9.88 -23.48 -3.26
C GLN A 129 -10.26 -23.22 -4.72
N VAL A 130 -9.71 -24.05 -5.62
CA VAL A 130 -10.00 -24.01 -7.06
C VAL A 130 -11.52 -24.12 -7.30
N ASN A 131 -12.04 -23.27 -8.20
CA ASN A 131 -13.45 -23.13 -8.57
C ASN A 131 -14.41 -22.64 -7.46
N ASN A 132 -13.91 -22.17 -6.31
CA ASN A 132 -14.77 -21.49 -5.34
C ASN A 132 -14.96 -20.03 -5.71
N VAL A 133 -16.06 -19.74 -6.38
CA VAL A 133 -16.40 -18.39 -6.85
C VAL A 133 -17.01 -17.58 -5.70
N CYS A 134 -16.47 -16.40 -5.45
CA CYS A 134 -17.02 -15.48 -4.47
C CYS A 134 -18.41 -14.96 -4.87
N PRO A 135 -19.35 -14.82 -3.90
CA PRO A 135 -20.64 -14.19 -4.14
C PRO A 135 -20.54 -12.82 -4.83
N ARG A 136 -21.61 -12.38 -5.49
CA ARG A 136 -21.66 -11.03 -6.07
C ARG A 136 -21.32 -9.97 -5.03
N ASN A 137 -20.54 -8.98 -5.44
CA ASN A 137 -20.04 -7.88 -4.58
C ASN A 137 -19.12 -8.34 -3.43
N SER A 138 -18.53 -9.52 -3.56
CA SER A 138 -17.45 -9.98 -2.70
C SER A 138 -16.27 -10.40 -3.55
N THR A 139 -15.09 -10.28 -2.97
CA THR A 139 -13.80 -10.54 -3.61
C THR A 139 -13.06 -11.58 -2.80
N CYS A 140 -12.14 -12.30 -3.45
CA CYS A 140 -11.28 -13.17 -2.69
C CYS A 140 -10.20 -12.37 -2.00
N SER A 141 -10.06 -12.57 -0.71
CA SER A 141 -8.88 -12.10 -0.04
C SER A 141 -8.47 -13.01 1.10
N ALA A 142 -7.17 -13.32 1.15
CA ALA A 142 -6.60 -14.34 2.01
C ALA A 142 -7.30 -15.70 1.88
N GLY A 143 -7.85 -16.02 0.71
CA GLY A 143 -8.59 -17.26 0.47
C GLY A 143 -9.99 -17.28 1.09
N ILE A 144 -10.51 -16.12 1.51
CA ILE A 144 -11.86 -15.97 2.05
C ILE A 144 -12.63 -14.96 1.20
N CYS A 145 -13.84 -15.32 0.81
CA CYS A 145 -14.75 -14.40 0.14
C CYS A 145 -15.35 -13.44 1.15
N ASN A 146 -14.98 -12.16 1.08
CA ASN A 146 -15.45 -11.12 1.99
C ASN A 146 -16.02 -9.94 1.21
N ASN A 147 -16.96 -9.22 1.85
CA ASN A 147 -17.57 -7.98 1.33
C ASN A 147 -16.68 -6.74 1.50
N VAL A 148 -15.41 -6.95 1.81
CA VAL A 148 -14.38 -5.94 1.59
C VAL A 148 -14.48 -5.57 0.10
N PRO A 149 -14.37 -4.29 -0.32
CA PRO A 149 -14.04 -4.00 -1.71
C PRO A 149 -12.66 -4.59 -1.93
N GLY A 150 -12.54 -5.88 -2.21
CA GLY A 150 -11.22 -6.48 -2.21
C GLY A 150 -10.50 -6.12 -3.47
N ILE A 151 -9.37 -6.78 -3.61
CA ILE A 151 -8.47 -6.67 -4.74
C ILE A 151 -9.30 -6.80 -6.03
N GLN A 152 -9.32 -5.73 -6.81
CA GLN A 152 -10.04 -5.63 -8.08
C GLN A 152 -9.26 -6.30 -9.22
N LEU A 153 -7.97 -6.61 -8.98
CA LEU A 153 -7.14 -7.35 -9.92
C LEU A 153 -7.51 -8.84 -9.99
N ASP A 154 -7.98 -9.28 -11.15
CA ASP A 154 -8.42 -10.66 -11.41
C ASP A 154 -7.28 -11.71 -11.45
N ASN A 155 -6.05 -11.30 -11.75
CA ASN A 155 -4.87 -12.16 -11.90
C ASN A 155 -3.61 -11.48 -11.35
N ALA A 156 -3.72 -10.99 -10.11
CA ALA A 156 -2.67 -10.21 -9.50
C ALA A 156 -1.43 -11.05 -9.12
N LYS A 157 -0.26 -10.45 -9.30
CA LYS A 157 1.00 -10.90 -8.72
C LYS A 157 1.16 -10.24 -7.35
N ILE A 158 1.61 -11.02 -6.37
CA ILE A 158 1.78 -10.56 -4.99
C ILE A 158 3.11 -9.80 -4.88
N VAL A 159 3.04 -8.55 -4.40
CA VAL A 159 4.21 -7.85 -3.85
C VAL A 159 4.35 -8.22 -2.38
N PHE A 160 3.25 -8.08 -1.64
CA PHE A 160 3.10 -8.52 -0.26
C PHE A 160 1.64 -8.93 -0.03
N SER A 161 1.42 -10.03 0.71
CA SER A 161 0.08 -10.39 1.16
C SER A 161 0.13 -10.77 2.63
N SER A 162 -0.77 -10.22 3.43
CA SER A 162 -0.78 -10.50 4.87
C SER A 162 -0.96 -11.99 5.18
N ALA A 163 -1.64 -12.71 4.30
CA ALA A 163 -1.89 -14.13 4.45
C ALA A 163 -0.65 -15.01 4.19
N THR A 164 0.35 -14.48 3.47
CA THR A 164 1.60 -15.20 3.18
C THR A 164 2.79 -14.65 3.95
N ASN A 165 2.77 -13.36 4.28
CA ASN A 165 3.91 -12.63 4.81
C ASN A 165 3.68 -12.04 6.21
N GLY A 166 2.45 -12.07 6.74
CA GLY A 166 2.13 -11.50 8.06
C GLY A 166 1.87 -10.00 7.99
N SER A 167 2.53 -9.22 8.84
CA SER A 167 2.35 -7.76 8.87
C SER A 167 3.49 -7.03 8.14
N ALA A 168 3.23 -5.81 7.68
CA ALA A 168 4.24 -4.91 7.14
C ALA A 168 4.02 -3.46 7.57
N ASP A 169 5.13 -2.78 7.85
CA ASP A 169 5.24 -1.44 8.38
C ASP A 169 6.62 -0.87 8.02
N ASP A 170 6.70 0.34 7.48
CA ASP A 170 7.95 0.96 7.01
C ASP A 170 8.83 0.03 6.14
N GLN A 171 8.23 -0.74 5.23
CA GLN A 171 8.93 -1.71 4.38
C GLN A 171 9.04 -1.25 2.93
N MET A 172 10.09 -1.72 2.23
CA MET A 172 10.30 -1.55 0.79
C MET A 172 10.43 -2.89 0.08
N TYR A 173 9.80 -2.98 -1.09
CA TYR A 173 9.82 -4.15 -1.95
C TYR A 173 10.37 -3.78 -3.33
N ASN A 174 11.45 -4.45 -3.73
CA ASN A 174 12.06 -4.26 -5.04
C ASN A 174 11.40 -5.22 -6.05
N ILE A 175 10.78 -4.67 -7.09
CA ILE A 175 10.05 -5.42 -8.11
C ILE A 175 10.73 -5.20 -9.45
N THR A 176 10.97 -6.30 -10.19
CA THR A 176 11.33 -6.23 -11.60
C THR A 176 10.11 -6.56 -12.45
N LEU A 177 9.66 -5.58 -13.21
CA LEU A 177 8.49 -5.64 -14.08
C LEU A 177 8.82 -6.35 -15.41
N PRO A 178 7.81 -6.93 -16.07
CA PRO A 178 7.98 -7.58 -17.37
C PRO A 178 8.25 -6.59 -18.52
N TRP A 179 8.05 -5.28 -18.31
CA TRP A 179 8.31 -4.22 -19.27
C TRP A 179 8.56 -2.89 -18.55
N ASN A 180 9.08 -1.89 -19.28
CA ASN A 180 9.46 -0.60 -18.71
C ASN A 180 8.25 0.32 -18.56
N ILE A 181 8.10 0.94 -17.40
CA ILE A 181 7.18 2.06 -17.19
C ILE A 181 7.94 3.38 -17.17
N THR A 182 7.22 4.47 -17.40
CA THR A 182 7.78 5.82 -17.45
C THR A 182 7.06 6.76 -16.50
N LEU A 183 7.83 7.49 -15.69
CA LEU A 183 7.37 8.62 -14.89
C LEU A 183 8.38 9.77 -15.05
N TYR A 184 7.91 10.97 -15.42
CA TYR A 184 8.77 12.06 -15.86
C TYR A 184 9.76 11.59 -16.96
N ASN A 185 11.06 11.85 -16.77
CA ASN A 185 12.13 11.46 -17.67
C ASN A 185 12.77 10.10 -17.31
N THR A 186 12.19 9.36 -16.36
CA THR A 186 12.73 8.08 -15.90
C THR A 186 11.91 6.93 -16.48
N THR A 187 12.58 6.05 -17.23
CA THR A 187 11.97 4.84 -17.81
C THR A 187 12.75 3.61 -17.33
N THR A 188 12.07 2.69 -16.67
CA THR A 188 12.70 1.52 -16.03
C THR A 188 11.68 0.40 -15.82
N ASN A 189 12.15 -0.84 -15.71
CA ASN A 189 11.35 -1.96 -15.21
C ASN A 189 11.65 -2.28 -13.73
N LYS A 190 12.52 -1.52 -13.07
CA LYS A 190 12.82 -1.67 -11.64
C LYS A 190 12.02 -0.65 -10.85
N VAL A 191 11.14 -1.12 -9.99
CA VAL A 191 10.27 -0.30 -9.15
C VAL A 191 10.46 -0.68 -7.69
N ILE A 192 10.52 0.32 -6.82
CA ILE A 192 10.43 0.13 -5.38
C ILE A 192 9.02 0.51 -4.94
N VAL A 193 8.36 -0.38 -4.23
CA VAL A 193 7.02 -0.20 -3.65
C VAL A 193 7.17 -0.18 -2.13
N THR A 194 6.55 0.78 -1.45
CA THR A 194 6.60 0.89 0.02
C THR A 194 5.30 0.45 0.66
N SER A 195 5.34 0.08 1.95
CA SER A 195 4.12 -0.01 2.78
C SER A 195 3.40 1.33 2.88
N ASP A 196 4.15 2.43 2.85
CA ASP A 196 3.65 3.78 3.14
C ASP A 196 2.96 4.44 1.93
N GLY A 197 2.44 3.63 1.00
CA GLY A 197 1.69 4.10 -0.16
C GLY A 197 2.51 4.87 -1.20
N VAL A 198 3.78 4.51 -1.41
CA VAL A 198 4.70 5.16 -2.37
C VAL A 198 5.26 4.18 -3.40
N LEU A 199 5.44 4.64 -4.65
CA LEU A 199 6.15 3.93 -5.71
C LEU A 199 7.29 4.77 -6.28
N CYS A 200 8.50 4.22 -6.29
CA CYS A 200 9.71 4.89 -6.77
C CYS A 200 10.31 4.17 -7.99
N LEU A 201 10.68 4.92 -9.03
CA LEU A 201 11.47 4.48 -10.18
C LEU A 201 12.96 4.83 -10.02
N GLY A 202 13.41 5.03 -8.78
CA GLY A 202 14.76 5.42 -8.39
C GLY A 202 14.98 5.16 -6.90
N ASN A 203 15.78 5.99 -6.23
CA ASN A 203 15.95 5.84 -4.78
C ASN A 203 14.64 6.19 -4.06
N CYS A 204 14.32 5.41 -3.03
CA CYS A 204 13.08 5.51 -2.29
C CYS A 204 13.36 5.72 -0.79
N SER A 205 12.28 5.93 -0.02
CA SER A 205 12.30 6.10 1.43
C SER A 205 11.11 5.37 2.05
N THR A 206 11.28 4.85 3.26
CA THR A 206 10.23 4.25 4.12
C THR A 206 9.75 5.25 5.17
N SER A 207 9.69 6.53 4.82
CA SER A 207 9.26 7.54 5.79
C SER A 207 7.75 7.49 5.88
N TYR A 208 7.20 7.08 7.01
CA TYR A 208 5.78 7.21 7.31
C TYR A 208 5.32 8.66 7.47
N THR A 209 6.24 9.62 7.70
CA THR A 209 5.90 11.05 7.83
C THR A 209 5.89 11.75 6.48
N GLU A 210 4.69 12.10 6.03
CA GLU A 210 4.35 12.87 4.86
C GLU A 210 4.88 14.31 4.89
N SER A 211 5.06 14.90 3.70
CA SER A 211 5.44 16.31 3.55
C SER A 211 5.02 16.85 2.18
N ARG A 212 5.02 18.18 2.06
CA ARG A 212 4.80 18.86 0.77
C ARG A 212 5.85 18.44 -0.25
N LEU A 213 5.40 18.24 -1.50
CA LEU A 213 6.29 17.97 -2.62
C LEU A 213 7.00 19.24 -3.12
N PRO A 214 8.25 19.14 -3.62
CA PRO A 214 9.03 17.91 -3.69
C PRO A 214 9.62 17.57 -2.32
N SER A 215 9.52 16.32 -1.92
CA SER A 215 10.12 15.82 -0.70
C SER A 215 11.59 15.46 -0.94
N ARG A 216 12.48 15.90 -0.05
CA ARG A 216 13.94 15.75 -0.21
C ARG A 216 14.48 14.35 0.05
N ILE A 217 13.67 13.48 0.67
CA ILE A 217 14.06 12.11 1.05
C ILE A 217 13.83 11.09 -0.07
N PHE A 218 13.13 11.48 -1.14
CA PHE A 218 12.95 10.67 -2.34
C PHE A 218 13.85 11.21 -3.46
N ASP A 219 14.85 10.41 -3.86
CA ASP A 219 15.84 10.77 -4.88
C ASP A 219 15.64 9.94 -6.15
N GLY A 220 14.55 10.24 -6.84
CA GLY A 220 14.13 9.60 -8.09
C GLY A 220 12.73 10.05 -8.50
N ALA A 221 12.29 9.58 -9.66
CA ALA A 221 10.89 9.76 -10.07
C ALA A 221 9.99 8.92 -9.16
N THR A 222 9.07 9.57 -8.47
CA THR A 222 8.24 8.97 -7.42
C THR A 222 6.78 9.35 -7.60
N ALA A 223 5.91 8.33 -7.49
CA ALA A 223 4.47 8.46 -7.42
C ALA A 223 4.03 8.31 -5.96
N PHE A 224 3.24 9.27 -5.48
CA PHE A 224 2.64 9.31 -4.15
C PHE A 224 1.12 9.19 -4.33
N PRO A 225 0.57 7.99 -4.52
CA PRO A 225 -0.88 7.81 -4.58
C PRO A 225 -1.56 8.09 -3.24
N PHE A 226 -0.91 7.74 -2.13
CA PHE A 226 -1.41 7.98 -0.79
C PHE A 226 -0.24 7.85 0.20
N TRP A 227 0.66 8.82 0.22
CA TRP A 227 1.83 8.76 1.10
C TRP A 227 1.44 9.14 2.53
N ASP A 228 1.46 8.16 3.43
CA ASP A 228 1.03 8.24 4.84
C ASP A 228 1.61 7.04 5.63
N ASP A 229 1.36 6.99 6.95
CA ASP A 229 1.72 5.91 7.87
C ASP A 229 0.80 4.69 7.71
N LEU A 230 0.97 3.96 6.60
CA LEU A 230 0.14 2.81 6.23
C LEU A 230 0.74 1.47 6.68
N TYR A 231 -0.14 0.56 7.07
CA TYR A 231 0.17 -0.72 7.68
C TYR A 231 -0.62 -1.87 7.05
N ILE A 232 0.03 -3.03 6.94
CA ILE A 232 -0.62 -4.30 6.59
C ILE A 232 -0.71 -5.15 7.85
N TYR A 233 -1.92 -5.47 8.28
CA TYR A 233 -2.17 -6.35 9.42
C TYR A 233 -2.19 -7.82 9.02
N ALA A 234 -1.42 -8.64 9.75
CA ALA A 234 -1.44 -10.09 9.61
C ALA A 234 -2.86 -10.68 9.78
N ASN A 235 -3.12 -11.80 9.10
CA ASN A 235 -4.40 -12.51 9.13
C ASN A 235 -5.60 -11.65 8.66
N THR A 236 -5.36 -10.68 7.78
CA THR A 236 -6.42 -9.88 7.14
C THR A 236 -6.43 -10.13 5.64
N SER A 237 -7.23 -9.34 4.93
CA SER A 237 -7.29 -9.29 3.48
C SER A 237 -6.25 -8.35 2.84
N GLN A 238 -5.41 -7.71 3.65
CA GLN A 238 -4.54 -6.61 3.22
C GLN A 238 -3.30 -7.08 2.46
N GLY A 239 -2.79 -6.22 1.59
CA GLY A 239 -1.63 -6.49 0.77
C GLY A 239 -1.38 -5.44 -0.32
N ILE A 240 -0.31 -5.69 -1.07
CA ILE A 240 0.08 -4.92 -2.24
C ILE A 240 0.27 -5.89 -3.40
N TYR A 241 -0.34 -5.57 -4.52
CA TYR A 241 -0.42 -6.44 -5.69
C TYR A 241 -0.12 -5.67 -6.96
N TYR A 242 0.22 -6.38 -8.03
CA TYR A 242 0.30 -5.77 -9.36
C TYR A 242 -0.13 -6.72 -10.47
N GLN A 243 -0.63 -6.16 -11.57
CA GLN A 243 -1.06 -6.90 -12.75
C GLN A 243 -0.69 -6.13 -14.02
N THR A 244 -0.34 -6.86 -15.07
CA THR A 244 -0.29 -6.30 -16.42
C THR A 244 -1.49 -6.78 -17.20
N GLU A 245 -2.15 -5.86 -17.89
CA GLU A 245 -3.28 -6.14 -18.77
C GLU A 245 -3.02 -5.63 -20.18
N GLY A 246 -3.85 -6.08 -21.13
CA GLY A 246 -3.74 -5.73 -22.53
C GLY A 246 -2.59 -6.43 -23.26
N ASP A 247 -2.50 -6.15 -24.55
CA ASP A 247 -1.47 -6.67 -25.45
C ASP A 247 -0.54 -5.53 -25.89
N ILE A 248 0.68 -5.89 -26.30
CA ILE A 248 1.61 -4.94 -26.92
C ILE A 248 0.94 -4.33 -28.17
N PRO A 249 1.02 -3.00 -28.39
CA PRO A 249 1.79 -1.99 -27.64
C PRO A 249 0.95 -1.14 -26.66
N GLN A 250 -0.18 -1.66 -26.17
CA GLN A 250 -1.16 -0.92 -25.36
C GLN A 250 -1.36 -1.56 -23.99
N ARG A 251 -0.30 -2.12 -23.40
CA ARG A 251 -0.40 -2.72 -22.07
C ARG A 251 -0.61 -1.66 -21.00
N THR A 252 -1.29 -2.04 -19.94
CA THR A 252 -1.39 -1.27 -18.70
C THR A 252 -0.75 -2.05 -17.57
N LEU A 253 -0.07 -1.36 -16.66
CA LEU A 253 0.43 -1.93 -15.42
C LEU A 253 -0.32 -1.28 -14.27
N ILE A 254 -0.97 -2.09 -13.46
CA ILE A 254 -1.79 -1.65 -12.34
C ILE A 254 -1.15 -2.19 -11.07
N PHE A 255 -0.77 -1.31 -10.17
CA PHE A 255 -0.52 -1.65 -8.77
C PHE A 255 -1.79 -1.44 -7.98
N GLU A 256 -2.07 -2.29 -7.01
CA GLU A 256 -3.22 -2.19 -6.13
C GLU A 256 -2.79 -2.34 -4.67
N TYR A 257 -3.24 -1.40 -3.86
CA TYR A 257 -2.99 -1.33 -2.43
C TYR A 257 -4.31 -1.54 -1.71
N TYR A 258 -4.33 -2.45 -0.74
CA TYR A 258 -5.42 -2.59 0.20
C TYR A 258 -4.84 -2.73 1.61
N MET A 259 -4.96 -1.67 2.41
CA MET A 259 -4.20 -1.47 3.64
C MET A 259 -5.04 -0.77 4.71
N SER A 260 -4.47 -0.63 5.92
CA SER A 260 -4.99 0.26 6.94
C SER A 260 -3.97 1.31 7.35
N HIS A 261 -4.38 2.31 8.12
CA HIS A 261 -3.45 3.22 8.78
C HIS A 261 -2.80 2.52 9.99
N TYR A 262 -1.56 2.85 10.31
CA TYR A 262 -0.87 2.37 11.50
C TYR A 262 -1.70 2.65 12.76
N VAL A 263 -1.76 1.67 13.67
CA VAL A 263 -2.61 1.64 14.88
C VAL A 263 -4.13 1.82 14.70
N GLU A 264 -4.63 2.06 13.48
CA GLU A 264 -6.04 2.31 13.19
C GLU A 264 -6.61 1.22 12.26
N LEU A 265 -6.80 0.01 12.81
CA LEU A 265 -7.24 -1.20 12.08
C LEU A 265 -8.52 -1.06 11.24
N ASN A 266 -9.34 -0.03 11.51
CA ASN A 266 -10.62 0.19 10.84
C ASN A 266 -10.59 1.38 9.86
N GLN A 267 -9.44 2.04 9.69
CA GLN A 267 -9.23 3.02 8.63
C GLN A 267 -8.62 2.28 7.45
N PHE A 268 -9.42 2.09 6.40
CA PHE A 268 -9.02 1.36 5.21
C PHE A 268 -8.67 2.30 4.05
N TYR A 269 -7.68 1.86 3.28
CA TYR A 269 -7.19 2.55 2.10
C TYR A 269 -7.10 1.54 0.96
N HIS A 270 -7.91 1.76 -0.06
CA HIS A 270 -7.99 0.90 -1.23
C HIS A 270 -7.85 1.75 -2.48
N PHE A 271 -6.71 1.60 -3.15
CA PHE A 271 -6.43 2.40 -4.34
C PHE A 271 -5.56 1.65 -5.33
N GLN A 272 -5.62 2.11 -6.58
CA GLN A 272 -4.79 1.61 -7.67
C GLN A 272 -3.92 2.72 -8.25
N VAL A 273 -2.75 2.31 -8.75
CA VAL A 273 -1.81 3.13 -9.53
C VAL A 273 -1.60 2.49 -10.88
N THR A 274 -1.99 3.17 -11.95
CA THR A 274 -1.92 2.65 -13.31
C THR A 274 -0.92 3.41 -14.17
N PHE A 275 -0.03 2.68 -14.84
CA PHE A 275 0.87 3.15 -15.87
C PHE A 275 0.43 2.60 -17.24
N PHE A 276 0.65 3.37 -18.30
CA PHE A 276 0.19 3.05 -19.65
C PHE A 276 1.36 2.98 -20.62
N GLU A 277 1.50 1.85 -21.35
CA GLU A 277 2.58 1.66 -22.32
C GLU A 277 2.50 2.64 -23.50
N ASN A 278 1.29 2.92 -23.98
CA ASN A 278 1.02 3.82 -25.10
C ASN A 278 0.96 5.31 -24.69
N PHE A 279 0.97 5.62 -23.39
CA PHE A 279 0.98 6.98 -22.86
C PHE A 279 2.07 7.13 -21.78
N PRO A 280 3.36 7.01 -22.16
CA PRO A 280 4.47 7.15 -21.21
C PRO A 280 4.43 8.52 -20.53
N GLY A 281 4.62 8.52 -19.20
CA GLY A 281 4.55 9.73 -18.39
C GLY A 281 3.14 10.10 -17.91
N ILE A 282 2.10 9.37 -18.32
CA ILE A 282 0.79 9.39 -17.66
C ILE A 282 0.77 8.36 -16.54
N VAL A 283 0.41 8.79 -15.33
CA VAL A 283 0.07 7.90 -14.22
C VAL A 283 -1.32 8.24 -13.70
N GLN A 284 -2.12 7.21 -13.44
CA GLN A 284 -3.49 7.35 -12.93
C GLN A 284 -3.57 6.78 -11.51
N TYR A 285 -4.23 7.50 -10.61
CA TYR A 285 -4.65 7.01 -9.30
C TYR A 285 -6.16 6.82 -9.29
N LYS A 286 -6.64 5.66 -8.82
CA LYS A 286 -8.07 5.37 -8.63
C LYS A 286 -8.31 4.99 -7.18
N TYR A 287 -9.22 5.67 -6.51
CA TYR A 287 -9.58 5.40 -5.12
C TYR A 287 -10.91 4.66 -5.04
N PHE A 288 -10.92 3.54 -4.34
CA PHE A 288 -12.11 2.76 -4.02
C PHE A 288 -12.54 2.99 -2.57
N ASP A 289 -11.58 3.18 -1.68
CA ASP A 289 -11.79 3.53 -0.28
C ASP A 289 -10.61 4.35 0.26
N ALA A 290 -10.92 5.30 1.13
CA ALA A 290 -9.97 6.10 1.89
C ALA A 290 -10.74 6.67 3.09
N THR A 291 -10.69 5.96 4.22
CA THR A 291 -11.61 6.22 5.35
C THR A 291 -11.53 7.65 5.89
N ASP A 292 -10.35 8.25 5.91
CA ASP A 292 -10.10 9.62 6.37
C ASP A 292 -10.34 10.70 5.29
N HIS A 293 -10.65 10.30 4.06
CA HIS A 293 -10.84 11.18 2.91
C HIS A 293 -9.63 12.09 2.62
N GLY A 294 -8.41 11.62 2.90
CA GLY A 294 -7.14 12.31 2.60
C GLY A 294 -6.67 13.31 3.68
N ASP A 295 -7.05 13.11 4.94
CA ASP A 295 -6.73 14.01 6.06
C ASP A 295 -5.22 14.10 6.36
N THR A 296 -4.47 13.01 6.20
CA THR A 296 -3.07 12.89 6.67
C THR A 296 -2.06 12.49 5.59
N CYS A 297 -2.44 12.59 4.31
CA CYS A 297 -1.59 12.08 3.23
C CYS A 297 -1.04 13.16 2.29
N THR A 298 0.07 12.82 1.62
CA THR A 298 0.53 13.51 0.41
C THR A 298 0.11 12.74 -0.84
N ILE A 299 -0.57 13.42 -1.76
CA ILE A 299 -0.94 12.88 -3.08
C ILE A 299 -0.27 13.69 -4.19
N GLY A 300 0.48 13.01 -5.05
CA GLY A 300 1.17 13.68 -6.15
C GLY A 300 2.21 12.83 -6.85
N VAL A 301 3.12 13.50 -7.57
CA VAL A 301 4.27 12.93 -8.25
C VAL A 301 5.45 13.90 -8.17
N GLN A 302 6.67 13.40 -8.11
CA GLN A 302 7.89 14.21 -8.25
C GLN A 302 8.93 13.53 -9.12
N ALA A 303 9.78 14.31 -9.79
CA ALA A 303 10.88 13.79 -10.61
C ALA A 303 12.18 13.55 -9.81
N SER A 304 12.40 14.35 -8.75
CA SER A 304 13.59 14.30 -7.90
C SER A 304 13.38 15.06 -6.59
N LYS A 305 14.37 15.02 -5.69
CA LYS A 305 14.42 15.81 -4.44
C LYS A 305 14.28 17.33 -4.60
N THR A 306 14.43 17.85 -5.83
CA THR A 306 14.27 19.27 -6.18
C THR A 306 13.15 19.52 -7.19
N GLY A 307 12.39 18.50 -7.55
CA GLY A 307 11.37 18.55 -8.58
C GLY A 307 11.89 18.34 -10.01
N PRO A 308 11.10 18.65 -11.06
CA PRO A 308 9.72 19.16 -10.98
C PRO A 308 8.76 18.22 -10.24
N PHE A 309 7.64 18.75 -9.75
CA PHE A 309 6.62 17.98 -9.03
C PHE A 309 5.22 18.48 -9.39
N MET A 310 4.23 17.63 -9.14
CA MET A 310 2.82 18.01 -9.09
C MET A 310 2.23 17.45 -7.80
N MET A 311 1.54 18.29 -7.04
CA MET A 311 0.91 17.90 -5.79
C MET A 311 -0.57 18.19 -5.88
N TYR A 312 -1.39 17.16 -5.71
CA TYR A 312 -2.82 17.30 -5.64
C TYR A 312 -3.25 17.78 -4.25
N SER A 313 -2.78 17.10 -3.20
CA SER A 313 -3.10 17.41 -1.81
C SER A 313 -1.93 17.10 -0.88
N TYR A 314 -1.98 17.74 0.29
CA TYR A 314 -1.11 17.51 1.45
C TYR A 314 -1.92 17.87 2.70
N ASP A 315 -2.10 16.91 3.60
CA ASP A 315 -2.88 17.05 4.85
C ASP A 315 -4.20 17.79 4.64
N GLN A 316 -4.98 17.32 3.65
CA GLN A 316 -6.17 18.02 3.19
C GLN A 316 -7.41 17.13 3.30
N PRO A 317 -8.15 17.21 4.41
CA PRO A 317 -9.36 16.42 4.59
C PRO A 317 -10.40 16.69 3.50
N ASN A 318 -11.12 15.63 3.12
CA ASN A 318 -12.08 15.60 2.01
C ASN A 318 -11.47 15.82 0.62
N SER A 319 -10.14 15.70 0.47
CA SER A 319 -9.49 15.73 -0.84
C SER A 319 -9.69 14.44 -1.62
N VAL A 320 -9.93 13.31 -0.94
CA VAL A 320 -10.18 12.01 -1.60
C VAL A 320 -11.64 11.62 -1.46
N GLN A 321 -12.25 11.18 -2.56
CA GLN A 321 -13.61 10.64 -2.59
C GLN A 321 -13.60 9.21 -3.14
N ILE A 322 -14.57 8.40 -2.71
CA ILE A 322 -14.81 7.09 -3.31
C ILE A 322 -15.05 7.26 -4.81
N ASN A 323 -14.48 6.37 -5.62
CA ASN A 323 -14.49 6.38 -7.07
C ASN A 323 -13.77 7.57 -7.74
N MET A 324 -13.09 8.42 -6.97
CA MET A 324 -12.29 9.49 -7.53
C MET A 324 -11.12 8.93 -8.33
N THR A 325 -10.82 9.59 -9.46
CA THR A 325 -9.68 9.25 -10.31
C THR A 325 -8.87 10.51 -10.61
N ILE A 326 -7.55 10.40 -10.49
CA ILE A 326 -6.60 11.48 -10.78
C ILE A 326 -5.66 11.01 -11.87
N TYR A 327 -5.44 11.84 -12.88
CA TYR A 327 -4.42 11.62 -13.91
C TYR A 327 -3.33 12.67 -13.77
N PHE A 328 -2.07 12.25 -13.70
CA PHE A 328 -0.90 13.12 -13.78
C PHE A 328 -0.23 12.93 -15.14
N ASP A 329 -0.13 14.01 -15.92
CA ASP A 329 0.66 14.10 -17.14
C ASP A 329 2.01 14.72 -16.81
N THR A 330 2.99 13.86 -16.51
CA THR A 330 4.33 14.30 -16.09
C THR A 330 5.17 14.89 -17.22
N ILE A 331 4.74 14.72 -18.47
CA ILE A 331 5.38 15.34 -19.63
C ILE A 331 4.91 16.79 -19.78
N ARG A 332 3.61 17.04 -19.58
CA ARG A 332 3.03 18.39 -19.66
C ARG A 332 3.06 19.16 -18.34
N GLY A 333 3.30 18.48 -17.22
CA GLY A 333 3.25 19.09 -15.89
C GLY A 333 1.82 19.51 -15.51
N THR A 334 0.82 18.71 -15.90
CA THR A 334 -0.58 18.95 -15.55
C THR A 334 -1.21 17.73 -14.88
N PHE A 335 -2.25 17.94 -14.10
CA PHE A 335 -3.09 16.86 -13.58
C PHE A 335 -4.56 17.21 -13.70
N ASN A 336 -5.41 16.19 -13.83
CA ASN A 336 -6.86 16.34 -13.96
C ASN A 336 -7.59 15.33 -13.08
N LEU A 337 -8.76 15.73 -12.61
CA LEU A 337 -9.69 14.88 -11.88
C LEU A 337 -10.79 14.41 -12.82
N SER A 338 -11.19 13.15 -12.72
CA SER A 338 -12.45 12.68 -13.29
C SER A 338 -13.32 12.11 -12.18
N ASN A 339 -14.39 12.83 -11.83
CA ASN A 339 -15.46 12.30 -11.01
C ASN A 339 -16.53 11.77 -11.98
N ILE A 340 -16.74 10.46 -11.99
CA ILE A 340 -17.93 9.89 -12.65
C ILE A 340 -19.08 10.14 -11.68
N ASN A 341 -19.66 11.33 -11.73
CA ASN A 341 -20.94 11.62 -11.08
C ASN A 341 -22.09 11.01 -11.87
#